data_AF-A0A0L0CHT5-F1
#
_entry.id   AF-A0A0L0CHT5-F1
#
_cell.length_a   1.000
_cell.length_b   1.000
_cell.length_c   1.000
_cell.angle_alpha   90.00
_cell.angle_beta   90.00
_cell.angle_gamma   90.00
#
_symmetry.space_group_name_H-M   'P 1'
#
loop_
_entity.id
_entity.type
_entity.pdbx_description
1 polymer ?
#
loop_
_entity_poly.entity_id
_entity_poly.type
_entity_poly.pdbx_seq_one_letter_code
_entity_poly.pdbx_strand_id
1 'polypeptide(L)'
;MEWHDIEVDGRHTVKFTDLPYVPLTSPPQSPDAEELFIGQKLGGIIRHGEWAWLARNSVLQIVSLRNGQTISSYEFCESRGYESCCIKCVEEVFPNNPEYMLLAVVLESFRGPGGGGSFVALYSVELSSVLSCIELSLHITCSRFMDSPACRRSLLQNFDGCLAVGSEEGVIVLLDLNMQKIMSLQNELQEDNFVPCHIVDFSLPLTEIHRNFRQCQQDGIHFGLQMEGK
;
A
#
# COMPACT_ATOMS: atom_id res chain seq x y z
N MET A 1 -0.87 17.69 14.15
CA MET A 1 -1.94 17.76 13.13
C MET A 1 -3.26 17.65 13.90
N GLU A 2 -4.10 18.69 13.87
CA GLU A 2 -5.40 18.68 14.55
C GLU A 2 -6.41 17.94 13.68
N TRP A 3 -7.19 17.06 14.29
CA TRP A 3 -8.23 16.30 13.59
C TRP A 3 -9.42 17.21 13.29
N HIS A 4 -9.90 17.15 12.06
CA HIS A 4 -11.12 17.83 11.65
C HIS A 4 -12.24 16.80 11.50
N ASP A 5 -13.36 17.07 12.17
CA ASP A 5 -14.60 16.35 11.94
C ASP A 5 -15.06 16.60 10.49
N ILE A 6 -15.33 15.53 9.74
CA ILE A 6 -15.89 15.65 8.39
C ILE A 6 -17.40 15.86 8.55
N GLU A 7 -17.89 17.02 8.08
CA GLU A 7 -19.33 17.28 8.00
C GLU A 7 -19.97 16.33 6.98
N VAL A 8 -20.86 15.45 7.44
CA VAL A 8 -21.51 14.44 6.59
C VAL A 8 -22.60 15.06 5.72
N ASP A 9 -23.23 16.14 6.19
CA ASP A 9 -24.38 16.81 5.53
C ASP A 9 -24.43 18.35 5.75
N GLY A 10 -23.34 18.96 6.25
CA GLY A 10 -23.29 20.38 6.61
C GLY A 10 -24.07 20.77 7.87
N ARG A 11 -24.56 19.78 8.65
CA ARG A 11 -25.29 20.00 9.91
C ARG A 11 -24.86 19.08 11.05
N HIS A 12 -24.27 17.92 10.74
CA HIS A 12 -23.85 16.93 11.71
C HIS A 12 -22.42 16.43 11.47
N THR A 13 -21.66 16.32 12.55
CA THR A 13 -20.37 15.63 12.60
C THR A 13 -20.57 14.24 13.20
N VAL A 14 -19.98 13.22 12.58
CA VAL A 14 -19.98 11.85 13.11
C VAL A 14 -18.58 11.53 13.63
N LYS A 15 -18.48 11.25 14.92
CA LYS A 15 -17.24 10.73 15.49
C LYS A 15 -17.08 9.27 15.11
N PHE A 16 -15.99 8.96 14.43
CA PHE A 16 -15.62 7.57 14.18
C PHE A 16 -15.24 6.89 15.49
N THR A 17 -15.56 5.60 15.61
CA THR A 17 -15.10 4.77 16.73
C THR A 17 -13.58 4.81 16.78
N ASP A 18 -13.01 5.08 17.96
CA ASP A 18 -11.56 5.07 18.10
C ASP A 18 -10.98 3.71 17.72
N LEU A 19 -10.03 3.72 16.80
CA LEU A 19 -9.25 2.54 16.46
C LEU A 19 -8.52 2.04 17.71
N PRO A 20 -8.61 0.73 18.02
CA PRO A 20 -7.92 0.15 19.16
C PRO A 20 -6.42 0.43 19.03
N TYR A 21 -5.83 0.94 20.10
CA TYR A 21 -4.39 1.10 20.15
C TYR A 21 -3.76 -0.27 20.44
N VAL A 22 -3.08 -0.82 19.44
CA VAL A 22 -2.24 -2.01 19.63
C VAL A 22 -0.81 -1.50 19.86
N PRO A 23 -0.23 -1.70 21.06
CA PRO A 23 1.15 -1.36 21.32
C PRO A 23 2.06 -2.19 20.40
N LEU A 24 3.07 -1.55 19.80
CA LEU A 24 4.13 -2.31 19.15
C LEU A 24 4.78 -3.24 20.19
N THR A 25 4.91 -4.52 19.85
CA THR A 25 5.51 -5.58 20.68
C THR A 25 6.97 -5.33 21.00
N SER A 26 7.63 -4.40 20.29
CA SER A 26 8.97 -3.94 20.62
C SER A 26 9.21 -2.49 20.19
N PRO A 27 9.96 -1.70 20.98
CA PRO A 27 10.24 -0.30 20.66
C PRO A 27 11.15 -0.17 19.43
N PRO A 28 10.94 0.87 18.59
CA PRO A 28 11.91 1.33 17.59
C PRO A 28 13.31 1.49 18.21
N GLN A 29 14.35 1.09 17.49
CA GLN A 29 15.73 1.13 18.00
C GLN A 29 16.32 2.55 18.11
N SER A 30 15.60 3.58 17.65
CA SER A 30 15.98 4.98 17.78
C SER A 30 14.93 5.77 18.58
N PRO A 31 15.36 6.62 19.54
CA PRO A 31 14.45 7.44 20.34
C PRO A 31 13.65 8.45 19.48
N ASP A 32 14.17 8.84 18.32
CA ASP A 32 13.46 9.73 17.38
C ASP A 32 12.32 9.03 16.63
N ALA A 33 12.38 7.69 16.44
CA ALA A 33 11.31 6.91 15.81
C ALA A 33 10.18 6.55 16.79
N GLU A 34 10.46 6.52 18.11
CA GLU A 34 9.45 6.30 19.15
C GLU A 34 8.44 7.47 19.26
N GLU A 35 8.91 8.72 19.19
CA GLU A 35 8.03 9.88 19.39
C GLU A 35 7.18 10.25 18.16
N LEU A 36 7.60 9.87 16.95
CA LEU A 36 6.90 10.22 15.70
C LEU A 36 5.80 9.23 15.30
N PHE A 37 5.92 7.94 15.64
CA PHE A 37 5.06 6.89 15.08
C PHE A 37 4.04 6.29 16.05
N ILE A 38 4.23 6.45 17.36
CA ILE A 38 3.32 5.86 18.35
C ILE A 38 2.00 6.66 18.38
N GLY A 39 0.97 6.12 17.72
CA GLY A 39 -0.38 6.64 17.79
C GLY A 39 -0.72 7.74 16.79
N GLN A 40 0.13 7.99 15.80
CA GLN A 40 -0.28 8.78 14.64
C GLN A 40 -1.44 8.06 13.95
N LYS A 41 -2.58 8.75 13.85
CA LYS A 41 -3.68 8.27 13.03
C LYS A 41 -3.59 8.95 11.66
N LEU A 42 -3.88 8.18 10.63
CA LEU A 42 -3.87 8.59 9.23
C LEU A 42 -5.26 8.37 8.67
N GLY A 43 -5.57 9.03 7.57
CA GLY A 43 -6.82 8.79 6.88
C GLY A 43 -6.88 9.47 5.53
N GLY A 44 -7.84 9.04 4.73
CA GLY A 44 -8.09 9.58 3.41
C GLY A 44 -9.46 9.19 2.89
N ILE A 45 -9.85 9.82 1.79
CA ILE A 45 -11.15 9.63 1.15
C ILE A 45 -10.95 8.75 -0.08
N ILE A 46 -11.86 7.79 -0.27
CA ILE A 46 -11.82 6.80 -1.35
C ILE A 46 -13.22 6.63 -1.96
N ARG A 47 -13.30 5.88 -3.07
CA ARG A 47 -14.58 5.56 -3.73
C ARG A 47 -15.37 6.82 -4.04
N HIS A 48 -14.70 7.79 -4.67
CA HIS A 48 -15.28 9.07 -5.07
C HIS A 48 -15.98 9.87 -3.95
N GLY A 49 -15.55 9.72 -2.69
CA GLY A 49 -16.13 10.44 -1.56
C GLY A 49 -17.23 9.70 -0.82
N GLU A 50 -17.53 8.46 -1.18
CA GLU A 50 -18.51 7.66 -0.45
C GLU A 50 -17.93 7.10 0.85
N TRP A 51 -16.64 6.72 0.83
CA TRP A 51 -15.96 6.01 1.92
C TRP A 51 -14.70 6.74 2.35
N ALA A 52 -14.23 6.44 3.56
CA ALA A 52 -12.93 6.85 4.05
C ALA A 52 -12.16 5.64 4.57
N TRP A 53 -10.83 5.70 4.47
CA TRP A 53 -9.94 4.82 5.22
C TRP A 53 -9.35 5.58 6.39
N LEU A 54 -9.19 4.87 7.50
CA LEU A 54 -8.56 5.32 8.73
C LEU A 54 -7.49 4.29 9.08
N ALA A 55 -6.32 4.76 9.46
CA ALA A 55 -5.24 3.89 9.91
C ALA A 55 -4.65 4.37 11.22
N ARG A 56 -4.25 3.42 12.06
CA ARG A 56 -3.50 3.68 13.29
C ARG A 56 -2.56 2.51 13.51
N ASN A 57 -1.26 2.78 13.56
CA ASN A 57 -0.23 1.74 13.59
C ASN A 57 -0.45 0.75 12.43
N SER A 58 -0.62 -0.55 12.71
CA SER A 58 -0.88 -1.62 11.75
C SER A 58 -2.38 -1.91 11.52
N VAL A 59 -3.29 -1.11 12.04
CA VAL A 59 -4.74 -1.33 11.89
C VAL A 59 -5.30 -0.40 10.83
N LEU A 60 -5.93 -0.99 9.80
CA LEU A 60 -6.70 -0.31 8.77
C LEU A 60 -8.20 -0.50 9.05
N GLN A 61 -8.98 0.57 8.86
CA GLN A 61 -10.43 0.53 8.92
C GLN A 61 -11.03 1.35 7.78
N ILE A 62 -12.02 0.78 7.12
CA ILE A 62 -12.80 1.41 6.06
C ILE A 62 -14.18 1.75 6.61
N VAL A 63 -14.62 2.99 6.41
CA VAL A 63 -15.88 3.51 6.94
C VAL A 63 -16.69 4.19 5.85
N SER A 64 -18.01 4.01 5.91
CA SER A 64 -18.96 4.73 5.07
C SER A 64 -19.09 6.16 5.58
N LEU A 65 -18.84 7.16 4.72
CA LEU A 65 -19.00 8.57 5.08
C LEU A 65 -20.47 8.95 5.23
N ARG A 66 -21.39 8.24 4.57
CA ARG A 66 -22.83 8.50 4.65
C ARG A 66 -23.41 8.32 6.05
N ASN A 67 -22.91 7.35 6.82
CA ASN A 67 -23.52 6.95 8.08
C ASN A 67 -22.51 6.56 9.18
N GLY A 68 -21.21 6.66 8.92
CA GLY A 68 -20.13 6.33 9.85
C GLY A 68 -19.96 4.83 10.12
N GLN A 69 -20.66 3.94 9.41
CA GLN A 69 -20.54 2.51 9.65
C GLN A 69 -19.21 1.97 9.14
N THR A 70 -18.58 1.10 9.94
CA THR A 70 -17.42 0.33 9.51
C THR A 70 -17.84 -0.67 8.43
N ILE A 71 -17.19 -0.57 7.28
CA ILE A 71 -17.37 -1.46 6.14
C ILE A 71 -16.40 -2.64 6.28
N SER A 72 -15.14 -2.35 6.61
CA SER A 72 -14.14 -3.39 6.83
C SER A 72 -13.04 -2.93 7.79
N SER A 73 -12.31 -3.88 8.37
CA SER A 73 -11.16 -3.64 9.24
C SER A 73 -10.15 -4.76 9.05
N TYR A 74 -8.87 -4.41 9.08
CA TYR A 74 -7.77 -5.38 8.97
C TYR A 74 -6.61 -4.97 9.87
N GLU A 75 -5.96 -5.95 10.49
CA GLU A 75 -4.76 -5.74 11.29
C GLU A 75 -3.59 -6.49 10.65
N PHE A 76 -2.54 -5.74 10.29
CA PHE A 76 -1.28 -6.27 9.78
C PHE A 76 -0.42 -6.72 10.97
N CYS A 77 -0.58 -7.97 11.40
CA CYS A 77 0.05 -8.50 12.62
C CYS A 77 1.17 -9.53 12.34
N GLU A 78 2.02 -9.75 13.34
CA GLU A 78 3.18 -10.66 13.28
C GLU A 78 2.79 -12.10 12.92
N SER A 79 1.65 -12.59 13.42
CA SER A 79 1.17 -13.94 13.10
C SER A 79 0.86 -14.16 11.62
N ARG A 80 0.81 -13.08 10.84
CA ARG A 80 0.62 -13.09 9.38
C ARG A 80 1.89 -12.71 8.62
N GLY A 81 3.04 -12.64 9.29
CA GLY A 81 4.34 -12.27 8.70
C GLY A 81 4.68 -10.79 8.76
N TYR A 82 3.77 -9.92 9.24
CA TYR A 82 4.05 -8.49 9.37
C TYR A 82 4.76 -8.17 10.69
N GLU A 83 6.07 -8.31 10.70
CA GLU A 83 6.89 -8.01 11.87
C GLU A 83 7.01 -6.52 12.15
N SER A 84 6.57 -6.07 13.34
CA SER A 84 6.77 -4.70 13.84
C SER A 84 6.55 -3.64 12.75
N CYS A 85 5.34 -3.57 12.20
CA CYS A 85 5.04 -2.69 11.09
C CYS A 85 4.03 -1.59 11.43
N CYS A 86 4.00 -0.53 10.63
CA CYS A 86 2.93 0.48 10.68
C CYS A 86 2.54 0.96 9.28
N ILE A 87 1.27 1.32 9.11
CA ILE A 87 0.74 1.87 7.87
C ILE A 87 1.28 3.30 7.70
N LYS A 88 1.87 3.55 6.53
CA LYS A 88 2.41 4.87 6.14
C LYS A 88 1.49 5.64 5.21
N CYS A 89 0.94 4.95 4.22
CA CYS A 89 -0.04 5.53 3.32
C CYS A 89 -0.92 4.43 2.72
N VAL A 90 -2.07 4.86 2.20
CA VAL A 90 -3.05 3.98 1.55
C VAL A 90 -3.53 4.68 0.29
N GLU A 91 -3.51 3.97 -0.83
CA GLU A 91 -3.92 4.48 -2.13
C GLU A 91 -4.96 3.56 -2.78
N GLU A 92 -5.98 4.15 -3.38
CA GLU A 92 -7.01 3.43 -4.13
C GLU A 92 -6.47 2.96 -5.49
N VAL A 93 -6.58 1.66 -5.75
CA VAL A 93 -6.11 1.02 -6.98
C VAL A 93 -7.32 0.80 -7.89
N PHE A 94 -7.23 1.29 -9.13
CA PHE A 94 -8.34 1.31 -10.10
C PHE A 94 -9.63 1.97 -9.56
N PRO A 95 -9.59 3.26 -9.19
CA PRO A 95 -10.75 3.96 -8.58
C PRO A 95 -12.04 3.95 -9.41
N ASN A 96 -11.93 3.77 -10.73
CA ASN A 96 -13.08 3.71 -11.63
C ASN A 96 -13.61 2.29 -11.83
N ASN A 97 -13.11 1.30 -11.11
CA ASN A 97 -13.59 -0.07 -11.20
C ASN A 97 -14.83 -0.28 -10.31
N PRO A 98 -16.00 -0.60 -10.88
CA PRO A 98 -17.21 -0.78 -10.09
C PRO A 98 -17.33 -2.15 -9.42
N GLU A 99 -16.51 -3.13 -9.81
CA GLU A 99 -16.65 -4.53 -9.38
C GLU A 99 -15.94 -4.83 -8.06
N TYR A 100 -14.78 -4.21 -7.83
CA TYR A 100 -13.93 -4.46 -6.67
C TYR A 100 -13.20 -3.20 -6.21
N MET A 101 -13.11 -3.05 -4.89
CA MET A 101 -12.39 -1.98 -4.22
C MET A 101 -11.06 -2.51 -3.69
N LEU A 102 -9.97 -2.04 -4.29
CA LEU A 102 -8.62 -2.43 -3.93
C LEU A 102 -7.84 -1.25 -3.36
N LEU A 103 -7.06 -1.54 -2.34
CA LEU A 103 -6.18 -0.59 -1.69
C LEU A 103 -4.74 -1.10 -1.74
N ALA A 104 -3.82 -0.24 -2.17
CA ALA A 104 -2.40 -0.42 -1.95
C ALA A 104 -2.06 0.20 -0.60
N VAL A 105 -1.82 -0.64 0.40
CA VAL A 105 -1.47 -0.25 1.76
C VAL A 105 0.04 -0.35 1.92
N VAL A 106 0.69 0.79 2.08
CA VAL A 106 2.13 0.82 2.33
C VAL A 106 2.37 0.69 3.83
N LEU A 107 3.15 -0.32 4.19
CA LEU A 107 3.59 -0.59 5.56
C LEU A 107 5.09 -0.34 5.63
N GLU A 108 5.54 0.34 6.67
CA GLU A 108 6.96 0.32 7.04
C GLU A 108 7.21 -0.82 8.01
N SER A 109 8.29 -1.58 7.78
CA SER A 109 8.81 -2.58 8.69
C SER A 109 10.08 -2.09 9.36
N PHE A 110 10.10 -2.14 10.69
CA PHE A 110 11.23 -1.69 11.51
C PHE A 110 12.24 -2.81 11.81
N ARG A 111 11.99 -4.04 11.35
CA ARG A 111 12.87 -5.20 11.59
C ARG A 111 13.15 -5.95 10.28
N GLY A 112 14.44 -6.10 9.98
CA GLY A 112 14.93 -6.88 8.85
C GLY A 112 16.46 -6.84 8.74
N PRO A 113 17.10 -7.84 8.11
CA PRO A 113 18.53 -7.79 7.81
C PRO A 113 18.81 -6.59 6.90
N GLY A 114 19.51 -5.57 7.41
CA GLY A 114 19.83 -4.35 6.65
C GLY A 114 19.11 -3.07 7.07
N GLY A 115 18.29 -3.10 8.13
CA GLY A 115 17.66 -1.88 8.70
C GLY A 115 16.15 -1.77 8.53
N GLY A 116 15.49 -2.81 8.00
CA GLY A 116 14.05 -2.79 7.72
C GLY A 116 13.76 -2.55 6.24
N GLY A 117 12.54 -2.08 5.95
CA GLY A 117 12.08 -1.83 4.58
C GLY A 117 10.60 -1.48 4.56
N SER A 118 9.95 -1.68 3.41
CA SER A 118 8.51 -1.47 3.28
C SER A 118 7.83 -2.64 2.59
N PHE A 119 6.56 -2.80 2.90
CA PHE A 119 5.65 -3.68 2.18
C PHE A 119 4.58 -2.87 1.47
N VAL A 120 4.16 -3.33 0.29
CA VAL A 120 2.92 -2.88 -0.34
C VAL A 120 1.94 -4.03 -0.31
N ALA A 121 0.98 -3.97 0.61
CA ALA A 121 -0.10 -4.95 0.69
C ALA A 121 -1.26 -4.53 -0.22
N LEU A 122 -1.67 -5.41 -1.12
CA LEU A 122 -2.84 -5.23 -1.98
C LEU A 122 -4.06 -5.82 -1.27
N TYR A 123 -4.86 -4.95 -0.66
CA TYR A 123 -5.99 -5.29 0.17
C TYR A 123 -7.31 -5.18 -0.58
N SER A 124 -8.15 -6.22 -0.53
CA SER A 124 -9.53 -6.17 -1.01
C SER A 124 -10.49 -5.86 0.13
N VAL A 125 -11.30 -4.82 -0.05
CA VAL A 125 -12.30 -4.42 0.94
C VAL A 125 -13.44 -5.45 0.99
N GLU A 126 -13.89 -5.97 -0.15
CA GLU A 126 -14.97 -6.94 -0.25
C GLU A 126 -14.62 -8.26 0.43
N LEU A 127 -13.39 -8.75 0.22
CA LEU A 127 -12.90 -9.98 0.83
C LEU A 127 -12.36 -9.77 2.24
N SER A 128 -12.13 -8.50 2.63
CA SER A 128 -11.50 -8.13 3.89
C SER A 128 -10.16 -8.86 4.11
N SER A 129 -9.39 -9.02 3.04
CA SER A 129 -8.16 -9.80 3.01
C SER A 129 -7.08 -9.15 2.14
N VAL A 130 -5.82 -9.46 2.45
CA VAL A 130 -4.68 -9.13 1.61
C VAL A 130 -4.56 -10.19 0.52
N LEU A 131 -4.45 -9.75 -0.73
CA LEU A 131 -4.34 -10.62 -1.90
C LEU A 131 -2.88 -10.89 -2.29
N SER A 132 -1.98 -9.96 -1.96
CA SER A 132 -0.55 -10.04 -2.27
C SER A 132 0.20 -9.00 -1.45
N CYS A 133 1.44 -9.31 -1.09
CA CYS A 133 2.33 -8.40 -0.38
C CYS A 133 3.65 -8.27 -1.15
N ILE A 134 3.99 -7.05 -1.57
CA ILE A 134 5.22 -6.75 -2.31
C ILE A 134 6.28 -6.27 -1.33
N GLU A 135 7.42 -6.95 -1.25
CA GLU A 135 8.54 -6.53 -0.39
C GLU A 135 9.50 -5.58 -1.12
N LEU A 136 9.83 -4.49 -0.43
CA LEU A 136 10.76 -3.46 -0.91
C LEU A 136 11.83 -3.21 0.16
N SER A 137 13.09 -3.18 -0.26
CA SER A 137 14.22 -2.78 0.59
C SER A 137 14.35 -1.25 0.74
N LEU A 138 13.28 -0.50 0.48
CA LEU A 138 13.23 0.97 0.54
C LEU A 138 12.22 1.40 1.61
N HIS A 139 12.48 2.53 2.27
CA HIS A 139 11.54 3.13 3.22
C HIS A 139 10.56 4.03 2.48
N ILE A 140 9.40 3.50 2.12
CA ILE A 140 8.39 4.20 1.33
C ILE A 140 7.57 5.14 2.22
N THR A 141 7.46 6.40 1.78
CA THR A 141 6.76 7.47 2.50
C THR A 141 5.45 7.87 1.84
N CYS A 142 5.33 7.67 0.52
CA CYS A 142 4.13 8.01 -0.23
C CYS A 142 3.90 7.05 -1.41
N SER A 143 2.66 6.98 -1.87
CA SER A 143 2.28 6.21 -3.04
C SER A 143 1.20 6.92 -3.85
N ARG A 144 1.13 6.60 -5.15
CA ARG A 144 0.11 7.10 -6.07
C ARG A 144 -0.18 6.07 -7.16
N PHE A 145 -1.45 5.76 -7.37
CA PHE A 145 -1.85 4.88 -8.45
C PHE A 145 -1.84 5.65 -9.77
N MET A 146 -1.21 5.07 -10.78
CA MET A 146 -1.12 5.66 -12.12
C MET A 146 -2.25 5.16 -13.00
N ASP A 147 -3.00 6.09 -13.58
CA ASP A 147 -4.09 5.75 -14.48
C ASP A 147 -3.58 5.14 -15.81
N SER A 148 -4.42 4.30 -16.44
CA SER A 148 -4.08 3.67 -17.71
C SER A 148 -3.64 4.66 -18.81
N PRO A 149 -4.29 5.84 -18.97
CA PRO A 149 -3.85 6.84 -19.94
C PRO A 149 -2.39 7.30 -19.76
N ALA A 150 -1.93 7.53 -18.52
CA ALA A 150 -0.53 7.90 -18.26
C ALA A 150 0.45 6.79 -18.68
N CYS A 151 0.06 5.52 -18.58
CA CYS A 151 0.91 4.38 -18.91
C CYS A 151 0.99 4.06 -20.42
N ARG A 152 -0.09 4.27 -21.18
CA ARG A 152 -0.29 3.79 -22.58
C ARG A 152 0.73 4.24 -23.63
N ARG A 153 1.54 5.26 -23.35
CA ARG A 153 2.55 5.79 -24.30
C ARG A 153 3.97 5.60 -23.79
N SER A 154 4.15 4.70 -22.84
CA SER A 154 5.43 4.44 -22.17
C SER A 154 5.65 2.93 -22.02
N LEU A 155 6.78 2.55 -21.44
CA LEU A 155 7.07 1.15 -21.08
C LEU A 155 6.06 0.57 -20.08
N LEU A 156 5.42 1.43 -19.30
CA LEU A 156 4.43 1.07 -18.29
C LEU A 156 3.15 0.52 -18.91
N GLN A 157 2.97 0.61 -20.24
CA GLN A 157 1.85 -0.06 -20.92
C GLN A 157 1.89 -1.58 -20.76
N ASN A 158 3.04 -2.15 -20.42
CA ASN A 158 3.20 -3.57 -20.15
C ASN A 158 2.86 -3.95 -18.71
N PHE A 159 2.73 -2.96 -17.81
CA PHE A 159 2.35 -3.20 -16.43
C PHE A 159 0.85 -3.42 -16.34
N ASP A 160 0.45 -4.26 -15.40
CA ASP A 160 -0.93 -4.59 -15.13
C ASP A 160 -1.36 -3.95 -13.81
N GLY A 161 -1.60 -2.65 -13.88
CA GLY A 161 -1.68 -1.77 -12.73
C GLY A 161 -0.29 -1.23 -12.37
N CYS A 162 -0.17 0.09 -12.26
CA CYS A 162 1.10 0.75 -11.97
C CYS A 162 0.95 1.61 -10.71
N LEU A 163 1.77 1.34 -9.70
CA LEU A 163 1.84 2.13 -8.47
C LEU A 163 3.18 2.87 -8.44
N ALA A 164 3.14 4.19 -8.41
CA ALA A 164 4.32 4.99 -8.11
C ALA A 164 4.50 5.03 -6.58
N VAL A 165 5.69 4.76 -6.10
CA VAL A 165 6.05 4.88 -4.68
C VAL A 165 7.27 5.78 -4.53
N GLY A 166 7.29 6.62 -3.49
CA GLY A 166 8.40 7.50 -3.16
C GLY A 166 9.04 7.09 -1.84
N SER A 167 10.37 6.99 -1.81
CA SER A 167 11.14 6.66 -0.61
C SER A 167 11.58 7.89 0.18
N GLU A 168 12.01 7.69 1.42
CA GLU A 168 12.60 8.71 2.28
C GLU A 168 13.85 9.34 1.66
N GLU A 169 14.63 8.56 0.91
CA GLU A 169 15.83 8.99 0.19
C GLU A 169 15.53 9.78 -1.10
N GLY A 170 14.26 9.99 -1.42
CA GLY A 170 13.82 10.71 -2.63
C GLY A 170 13.83 9.85 -3.89
N VAL A 171 13.92 8.53 -3.76
CA VAL A 171 13.84 7.59 -4.88
C VAL A 171 12.38 7.38 -5.27
N ILE A 172 12.08 7.45 -6.57
CA ILE A 172 10.75 7.10 -7.09
C ILE A 172 10.84 5.75 -7.77
N VAL A 173 9.96 4.83 -7.43
CA VAL A 173 9.84 3.52 -8.08
C VAL A 173 8.45 3.35 -8.66
N LEU A 174 8.38 2.91 -9.92
CA LEU A 174 7.15 2.52 -10.58
C LEU A 174 7.01 1.00 -10.49
N LEU A 175 6.04 0.53 -9.72
CA LEU A 175 5.81 -0.87 -9.43
C LEU A 175 4.73 -1.46 -10.34
N ASP A 176 5.01 -2.63 -10.91
CA ASP A 176 4.00 -3.46 -11.54
C ASP A 176 3.23 -4.27 -10.49
N LEU A 177 1.92 -4.08 -10.47
CA LEU A 177 1.03 -4.75 -9.52
C LEU A 177 0.65 -6.16 -9.97
N ASN A 178 0.86 -6.55 -11.24
CA ASN A 178 0.55 -7.89 -11.76
C ASN A 178 -0.91 -8.33 -11.49
N MET A 179 -1.88 -7.42 -11.67
CA MET A 179 -3.23 -7.55 -11.13
C MET A 179 -4.02 -8.74 -11.65
N GLN A 180 -3.92 -9.11 -12.91
CA GLN A 180 -4.56 -10.27 -13.52
C GLN A 180 -4.10 -11.56 -12.85
N LYS A 181 -2.82 -11.68 -12.53
CA LYS A 181 -2.28 -12.84 -11.83
C LYS A 181 -2.89 -12.92 -10.42
N ILE A 182 -2.90 -11.82 -9.69
CA ILE A 182 -3.49 -11.76 -8.34
C ILE A 182 -4.98 -12.11 -8.38
N MET A 183 -5.73 -11.53 -9.31
CA MET A 183 -7.15 -11.79 -9.49
C MET A 183 -7.43 -13.25 -9.86
N SER A 184 -6.56 -13.88 -10.67
CA SER A 184 -6.71 -15.31 -11.01
C SER A 184 -6.50 -16.24 -9.81
N LEU A 185 -5.72 -15.80 -8.82
CA LEU A 185 -5.40 -16.56 -7.61
C LEU A 185 -6.42 -16.36 -6.47
N GLN A 186 -7.35 -15.42 -6.59
CA GLN A 186 -8.36 -15.13 -5.54
C GLN A 186 -9.21 -16.34 -5.12
N ASN A 187 -9.32 -17.37 -5.97
CA ASN A 187 -10.07 -18.59 -5.67
C ASN A 187 -9.29 -19.60 -4.82
N GLU A 188 -7.99 -19.39 -4.61
CA GLU A 188 -7.14 -20.22 -3.77
C GLU A 188 -6.98 -19.52 -2.41
N LEU A 189 -7.37 -20.19 -1.32
CA LEU A 189 -7.12 -19.72 0.04
C LEU A 189 -5.60 -19.63 0.25
N GLN A 190 -5.00 -18.46 0.00
CA GLN A 190 -3.59 -18.23 0.25
C GLN A 190 -3.40 -17.48 1.57
N GLU A 191 -2.40 -17.93 2.32
CA GLU A 191 -1.73 -17.12 3.32
C GLU A 191 -1.12 -15.90 2.65
N ASP A 192 -0.99 -14.79 3.37
CA ASP A 192 -0.38 -13.55 2.88
C ASP A 192 1.01 -13.88 2.28
N ASN A 193 1.10 -13.89 0.95
CA ASN A 193 2.32 -14.26 0.24
C ASN A 193 3.20 -13.02 0.06
N PHE A 194 4.35 -13.03 0.71
CA PHE A 194 5.36 -11.99 0.63
C PHE A 194 6.26 -12.29 -0.57
N VAL A 195 6.21 -11.41 -1.56
CA VAL A 195 6.92 -11.59 -2.82
C VAL A 195 7.89 -10.43 -3.01
N PRO A 196 9.19 -10.71 -3.18
CA PRO A 196 10.17 -9.66 -3.37
C PRO A 196 9.95 -8.92 -4.69
N CYS A 197 10.34 -7.64 -4.70
CA CYS A 197 10.38 -6.84 -5.90
C CYS A 197 11.81 -6.74 -6.45
N HIS A 198 11.99 -7.05 -7.74
CA HIS A 198 13.20 -6.75 -8.47
C HIS A 198 13.12 -5.34 -9.06
N ILE A 199 13.90 -4.42 -8.50
CA ILE A 199 13.95 -3.02 -8.92
C ILE A 199 15.11 -2.81 -9.89
N VAL A 200 14.80 -2.18 -11.03
CA VAL A 200 15.76 -1.89 -12.09
C VAL A 200 15.81 -0.39 -12.37
N ASP A 201 17.00 0.14 -12.60
CA ASP A 201 17.20 1.54 -12.97
C ASP A 201 16.62 1.84 -14.37
N PHE A 202 15.84 2.92 -14.48
CA PHE A 202 15.24 3.39 -15.73
C PHE A 202 16.27 3.83 -16.78
N SER A 203 17.52 4.12 -16.38
CA SER A 203 18.62 4.48 -17.27
C SER A 203 19.18 3.30 -18.08
N LEU A 204 18.81 2.06 -17.75
CA LEU A 204 19.24 0.90 -18.51
C LEU A 204 18.68 0.90 -19.95
N PRO A 205 19.39 0.26 -20.90
CA PRO A 205 18.86 0.07 -22.24
C PRO A 205 17.49 -0.63 -22.24
N LEU A 206 16.60 -0.18 -23.12
CA LEU A 206 15.23 -0.69 -23.22
C LEU A 206 15.12 -2.21 -23.31
N THR A 207 16.05 -2.81 -24.07
CA THR A 207 16.14 -4.26 -24.26
C THR A 207 16.44 -4.99 -22.96
N GLU A 208 17.25 -4.40 -22.08
CA GLU A 208 17.57 -4.97 -20.78
C GLU A 208 16.41 -4.81 -19.81
N ILE A 209 15.73 -3.66 -19.80
CA ILE A 209 14.51 -3.45 -19.02
C ILE A 209 13.46 -4.51 -19.40
N HIS A 210 13.19 -4.69 -20.68
CA HIS A 210 12.25 -5.72 -21.15
C HIS A 210 12.68 -7.15 -20.81
N ARG A 211 13.99 -7.44 -20.82
CA ARG A 211 14.51 -8.75 -20.43
C ARG A 211 14.25 -9.02 -18.95
N ASN A 212 14.58 -8.06 -18.08
CA ASN A 212 14.35 -8.18 -16.63
C ASN A 212 12.85 -8.31 -16.34
N PHE A 213 12.01 -7.47 -16.96
CA PHE A 213 10.56 -7.55 -16.81
C PHE A 213 10.00 -8.95 -17.12
N ARG A 214 10.39 -9.54 -18.27
CA ARG A 214 9.96 -10.88 -18.64
C ARG A 214 10.50 -11.96 -17.70
N GLN A 215 11.73 -11.80 -17.21
CA GLN A 215 12.32 -12.72 -16.24
C GLN A 215 11.52 -12.70 -14.93
N CYS A 216 11.17 -11.52 -14.41
CA CYS A 216 10.34 -11.38 -13.23
C CYS A 216 8.97 -12.06 -13.39
N GLN A 217 8.33 -11.90 -14.56
CA GLN A 217 7.06 -12.58 -14.85
C GLN A 217 7.19 -14.12 -14.82
N GLN A 218 8.30 -14.66 -15.32
CA GLN A 218 8.58 -16.10 -15.29
C GLN A 218 8.88 -16.62 -13.89
N ASP A 219 9.66 -15.87 -13.12
CA ASP A 219 10.05 -16.22 -11.75
C ASP A 219 8.93 -15.95 -10.74
N GLY A 220 7.88 -15.24 -11.18
CA GLY A 220 6.71 -14.94 -10.37
C GLY A 220 6.94 -13.86 -9.31
N ILE A 221 7.98 -13.04 -9.46
CA ILE A 221 8.32 -11.93 -8.58
C ILE A 221 7.80 -10.59 -9.13
N HIS A 222 7.70 -9.57 -8.28
CA HIS A 222 7.30 -8.23 -8.71
C HIS A 222 8.45 -7.51 -9.41
N PHE A 223 8.11 -6.55 -10.25
CA PHE A 223 9.05 -5.73 -10.99
C PHE A 223 8.84 -4.25 -10.69
N GLY A 224 9.94 -3.52 -10.48
CA GLY A 224 9.94 -2.09 -10.23
C GLY A 224 10.91 -1.36 -11.16
N LEU A 225 10.54 -0.16 -11.60
CA LEU A 225 11.42 0.74 -12.33
C LEU A 225 11.77 1.96 -11.47
N GLN A 226 13.03 2.05 -11.08
CA GLN A 226 13.56 3.18 -10.32
C GLN A 226 13.86 4.35 -11.25
N MET A 227 13.34 5.52 -10.90
CA MET A 227 13.63 6.80 -11.53
C MET A 227 14.44 7.66 -10.55
N GLU A 228 15.66 8.05 -10.95
CA GLU A 228 16.41 9.06 -10.23
C GLU A 228 16.05 10.45 -10.74
N GLY A 229 15.68 11.36 -9.83
CA GLY A 229 15.58 12.79 -10.13
C GLY A 229 16.99 13.35 -10.32
N LYS A 230 17.28 13.91 -11.49
CA LYS A 230 18.49 14.70 -11.73
C LYS A 230 18.32 16.13 -11.23
#